data_AF-A0A971J4G5-F1
#
_entry.id   AF-A0A971J4G5-F1
#
_cell.length_a   1.000
_cell.length_b   1.000
_cell.length_c   1.000
_cell.angle_alpha   90.00
_cell.angle_beta   90.00
_cell.angle_gamma   90.00
#
_symmetry.space_group_name_H-M   'P 1'
#
loop_
_entity.id
_entity.type
_entity.pdbx_description
1 polymer ?
#
loop_
_entity_poly.entity_id
_entity_poly.type
_entity_poly.pdbx_seq_one_letter_code
_entity_poly.pdbx_strand_id
1 'polypeptide(L)'
;MRSAVFEISLVLAALILGWLKTGWNSLFFIALGLIGFYVVIVIIYMVIKRSDMTWGDRLIGVIAMAVWLALAWAMVQEKYYHLWGILN
;
A
#
# COMPACT_ATOMS: atom_id res chain seq x y z
N MET A 1 -3.16 -16.80 -2.54
CA MET A 1 -2.77 -15.41 -2.86
C MET A 1 -3.93 -14.43 -2.75
N ARG A 2 -5.05 -14.63 -3.47
CA ARG A 2 -6.17 -13.68 -3.45
C ARG A 2 -6.73 -13.35 -2.06
N SER A 3 -6.90 -14.33 -1.17
CA SER A 3 -7.38 -14.08 0.21
C SER A 3 -6.42 -13.19 1.01
N ALA A 4 -5.13 -13.55 1.06
CA ALA A 4 -4.13 -12.78 1.79
C ALA A 4 -3.95 -11.35 1.22
N VAL A 5 -4.00 -11.19 -0.10
CA VAL A 5 -3.98 -9.86 -0.74
C VAL A 5 -5.19 -9.02 -0.30
N PHE A 6 -6.38 -9.63 -0.24
CA PHE A 6 -7.59 -8.95 0.18
C PHE A 6 -7.56 -8.57 1.67
N GLU A 7 -7.12 -9.47 2.54
CA GLU A 7 -6.96 -9.22 3.98
C GLU A 7 -5.98 -8.08 4.25
N ILE A 8 -4.78 -8.11 3.64
CA ILE A 8 -3.79 -7.04 3.79
C ILE A 8 -4.32 -5.72 3.22
N SER A 9 -5.04 -5.78 2.09
CA SER A 9 -5.64 -4.60 1.49
C SER A 9 -6.70 -3.95 2.38
N LEU A 10 -7.50 -4.76 3.09
CA LEU A 10 -8.51 -4.28 4.02
C LEU A 10 -7.86 -3.64 5.26
N VAL A 11 -6.81 -4.25 5.80
CA VAL A 11 -6.03 -3.68 6.91
C VAL A 11 -5.39 -2.36 6.51
N LEU A 12 -4.79 -2.29 5.31
CA LEU A 12 -4.23 -1.06 4.76
C LEU A 12 -5.29 0.04 4.61
N ALA A 13 -6.44 -0.29 4.03
CA ALA A 13 -7.54 0.67 3.88
C ALA A 13 -8.01 1.21 5.23
N ALA A 14 -8.19 0.34 6.24
CA ALA A 14 -8.60 0.74 7.58
C ALA A 14 -7.58 1.69 8.24
N LEU A 15 -6.27 1.42 8.08
CA LEU A 15 -5.22 2.28 8.62
C LEU A 15 -5.15 3.64 7.93
N ILE A 16 -5.30 3.68 6.60
CA ILE A 16 -5.31 4.93 5.83
C ILE A 16 -6.53 5.77 6.21
N LEU A 17 -7.72 5.17 6.28
CA LEU A 17 -8.93 5.87 6.73
C LEU A 17 -8.82 6.34 8.19
N GLY A 18 -8.22 5.52 9.06
CA GLY A 18 -7.94 5.89 10.44
C GLY A 18 -6.97 7.08 10.54
N TRP A 19 -5.95 7.12 9.69
CA TRP A 19 -5.05 8.25 9.58
C TRP A 19 -5.77 9.50 9.08
N LEU A 20 -6.53 9.42 7.98
CA LEU A 20 -7.27 10.55 7.42
C LEU A 20 -8.25 11.17 8.43
N LYS A 21 -8.84 10.35 9.31
CA LYS A 21 -9.77 10.82 10.35
C LYS A 21 -9.07 11.45 11.55
N THR A 22 -7.97 10.87 12.02
CA THR A 22 -7.32 11.28 13.28
C THR A 22 -6.15 12.23 13.09
N GLY A 23 -5.57 12.28 11.89
CA GLY A 23 -4.34 13.02 11.58
C GLY A 23 -3.09 12.44 12.22
N TRP A 24 -3.16 11.26 12.86
CA TRP A 24 -2.04 10.71 13.63
C TRP A 24 -0.86 10.32 12.75
N ASN A 25 0.29 10.94 13.01
CA ASN A 25 1.52 10.67 12.28
C ASN A 25 1.96 9.20 12.33
N SER A 26 1.71 8.52 13.45
CA SER A 26 2.01 7.10 13.61
C SER A 26 1.26 6.23 12.60
N LEU A 27 -0.05 6.46 12.42
CA LEU A 27 -0.88 5.70 11.46
C LEU A 27 -0.41 5.90 10.02
N PHE A 28 0.02 7.12 9.67
CA PHE A 28 0.63 7.39 8.37
C PHE A 28 1.88 6.53 8.13
N PHE A 29 2.83 6.53 9.08
CA PHE A 29 4.07 5.78 8.91
C PHE A 29 3.85 4.26 8.93
N ILE A 30 2.90 3.78 9.74
CA ILE A 30 2.51 2.36 9.76
C ILE A 30 1.90 1.96 8.42
N ALA A 31 0.96 2.74 7.89
CA ALA A 31 0.34 2.46 6.59
C ALA A 31 1.38 2.48 5.46
N LEU A 32 2.27 3.47 5.44
CA LEU A 32 3.33 3.58 4.43
C LEU A 32 4.33 2.42 4.51
N GLY A 33 4.71 2.03 5.74
CA GLY A 33 5.56 0.87 5.98
C GLY A 33 4.90 -0.44 5.54
N LEU A 34 3.61 -0.63 5.80
CA LEU A 34 2.85 -1.80 5.35
C LEU A 34 2.71 -1.87 3.83
N ILE A 35 2.53 -0.74 3.14
CA ILE A 35 2.52 -0.70 1.68
C ILE A 35 3.88 -1.16 1.14
N GLY A 36 4.99 -0.62 1.69
CA GLY A 36 6.34 -1.03 1.31
C GLY A 36 6.58 -2.53 1.55
N PHE A 37 6.19 -3.03 2.71
CA PHE A 37 6.30 -4.45 3.06
C PHE A 37 5.48 -5.35 2.13
N TYR A 38 4.24 -4.96 1.82
CA TYR A 38 3.38 -5.67 0.86
C TYR A 38 4.04 -5.78 -0.51
N VAL A 39 4.57 -4.66 -1.04
CA VAL A 39 5.26 -4.63 -2.33
C VAL A 39 6.46 -5.59 -2.34
N VAL A 40 7.29 -5.57 -1.30
CA VAL A 40 8.46 -6.46 -1.20
C VAL A 40 8.06 -7.92 -1.18
N ILE A 41 7.05 -8.30 -0.38
CA ILE A 41 6.56 -9.69 -0.33
C ILE A 41 6.02 -10.13 -1.69
N VAL A 42 5.23 -9.29 -2.36
CA VAL A 42 4.66 -9.64 -3.67
C VAL A 42 5.75 -9.85 -4.70
N ILE A 43 6.79 -9.00 -4.71
CA ILE A 43 7.95 -9.16 -5.60
C ILE A 43 8.67 -10.48 -5.31
N ILE A 44 9.00 -10.75 -4.04
CA ILE A 44 9.67 -12.00 -3.64
C ILE A 44 8.84 -13.21 -4.06
N TYR A 45 7.53 -13.17 -3.80
CA TYR A 45 6.62 -14.24 -4.18
C TYR A 45 6.62 -14.47 -5.69
N MET A 46 6.51 -13.41 -6.50
CA MET A 46 6.53 -13.51 -7.96
C MET A 46 7.85 -14.05 -8.52
N VAL A 47 8.97 -13.77 -7.85
CA VAL A 47 10.29 -14.28 -8.24
C VAL A 47 10.40 -15.77 -7.91
N ILE A 48 10.03 -16.17 -6.69
CA ILE A 48 10.15 -17.56 -6.22
C ILE A 48 9.17 -18.48 -6.95
N LYS A 49 7.91 -18.08 -7.09
CA LYS A 49 6.82 -18.88 -7.68
C LYS A 49 6.62 -18.63 -9.18
N ARG A 50 7.62 -18.07 -9.88
CA ARG A 50 7.52 -17.66 -11.28
C ARG A 50 7.03 -18.76 -12.23
N SER A 51 7.45 -20.01 -12.02
CA SER A 51 7.11 -21.15 -12.88
C SER A 51 5.67 -21.65 -12.71
N ASP A 52 5.09 -21.42 -11.53
CA ASP A 52 3.77 -21.96 -11.14
C ASP A 52 2.66 -20.91 -11.25
N MET A 53 3.02 -19.63 -11.42
CA MET A 53 2.04 -18.54 -11.53
C MET A 53 1.46 -18.45 -12.93
N THR A 54 0.13 -18.45 -12.99
CA THR A 54 -0.58 -18.10 -14.22
C THR A 54 -0.30 -16.64 -14.59
N TRP A 55 -0.35 -16.33 -15.89
CA TRP A 55 -0.14 -14.96 -16.37
C TRP A 55 -1.15 -13.97 -15.75
N GLY A 56 -2.39 -14.43 -15.50
CA GLY A 56 -3.44 -13.65 -14.84
C GLY A 56 -3.11 -13.29 -13.38
N ASP A 57 -2.59 -14.24 -12.59
CA ASP A 57 -2.19 -13.96 -11.20
C ASP A 57 -1.05 -12.95 -11.13
N ARG A 58 -0.15 -13.00 -12.12
CA ARG A 58 0.96 -12.06 -12.24
C ARG A 58 0.47 -10.65 -12.52
N LEU A 59 -0.45 -10.51 -13.47
CA LEU A 59 -1.07 -9.23 -13.82
C LEU A 59 -1.82 -8.62 -12.63
N ILE A 60 -2.61 -9.43 -11.91
CA ILE A 60 -3.34 -8.96 -10.73
C ILE A 60 -2.36 -8.44 -9.65
N GLY A 61 -1.28 -9.17 -9.39
CA GLY A 61 -0.29 -8.71 -8.41
C GLY A 61 0.42 -7.41 -8.82
N VAL A 62 0.74 -7.24 -10.11
CA VAL A 62 1.36 -6.01 -10.63
C VAL A 62 0.39 -4.83 -10.54
N ILE A 63 -0.88 -5.02 -10.92
CA ILE A 63 -1.92 -3.99 -10.79
C ILE A 63 -2.11 -3.60 -9.33
N ALA A 64 -2.20 -4.57 -8.42
CA ALA A 64 -2.34 -4.31 -7.00
C ALA A 64 -1.15 -3.51 -6.45
N MET A 65 0.08 -3.87 -6.83
CA MET A 65 1.28 -3.09 -6.48
C MET A 65 1.20 -1.66 -6.99
N ALA A 66 0.82 -1.46 -8.27
CA ALA A 66 0.73 -0.13 -8.86
C ALA A 66 -0.31 0.74 -8.13
N VAL A 67 -1.48 0.18 -7.80
CA VAL A 67 -2.52 0.87 -7.04
C VAL A 67 -2.02 1.29 -5.65
N TRP A 68 -1.37 0.38 -4.93
CA TRP A 68 -0.85 0.69 -3.59
C TRP A 68 0.28 1.72 -3.60
N LEU A 69 1.17 1.68 -4.59
CA LEU A 69 2.21 2.69 -4.76
C LEU A 69 1.64 4.06 -5.12
N ALA A 70 0.62 4.12 -5.98
CA ALA A 70 -0.07 5.36 -6.30
C ALA A 70 -0.78 5.95 -5.06
N LEU A 71 -1.39 5.11 -4.23
CA LEU A 71 -1.98 5.54 -2.95
C LEU A 71 -0.91 6.04 -1.98
N ALA A 72 0.21 5.33 -1.83
CA ALA A 72 1.32 5.80 -1.00
C ALA A 72 1.84 7.17 -1.45
N TRP A 73 1.98 7.38 -2.76
CA TRP A 73 2.34 8.68 -3.33
C TRP A 73 1.32 9.75 -2.96
N ALA A 74 0.02 9.49 -3.16
CA ALA A 74 -1.05 10.43 -2.81
C ALA A 74 -1.06 10.77 -1.31
N MET A 75 -0.85 9.78 -0.43
CA MET A 75 -0.74 10.02 1.01
C MET A 75 0.43 10.93 1.37
N VAL A 76 1.59 10.71 0.75
CA VAL A 76 2.79 11.54 0.97
C VAL A 76 2.49 12.97 0.55
N GLN A 77 1.89 13.16 -0.64
CA GLN A 77 1.48 14.47 -1.13
C GLN A 77 0.53 15.16 -0.16
N GLU A 78 -0.55 14.50 0.25
CA GLU A 78 -1.53 15.04 1.21
C GLU A 78 -0.83 15.52 2.50
N LYS A 79 0.10 14.72 3.04
CA LYS A 79 0.85 15.09 4.23
C LYS A 79 1.78 16.28 4.02
N TYR A 80 2.45 16.37 2.87
CA TYR A 80 3.28 17.51 2.51
C TYR A 80 2.45 18.79 2.33
N TYR A 81 1.31 18.71 1.64
CA TYR A 81 0.40 19.85 1.46
C TYR A 81 -0.20 20.31 2.79
N HIS A 82 -0.58 19.38 3.68
CA HIS A 82 -1.08 19.73 5.01
C HIS A 82 -0.01 20.44 5.86
N LEU A 83 1.25 19.99 5.79
CA LEU A 83 2.37 20.66 6.46
C LEU A 83 2.63 22.06 5.90
N TRP A 84 2.55 22.24 4.58
CA TRP A 84 2.66 23.56 3.94
C TRP A 84 1.49 24.49 4.25
N GLY A 85 0.27 23.94 4.36
CA GLY A 85 -0.92 24.71 4.74
C GLY A 85 -0.96 25.17 6.20
N ILE A 86 -0.16 24.56 7.08
CA ILE A 86 0.01 24.99 8.49
C ILE A 86 1.15 26.01 8.65
N LEU A 87 2.11 26.04 7.73
CA LEU A 87 3.28 26.93 7.75
C LEU A 87 3.01 28.31 7.10
N ASN A 88 1.83 28.53 6.52
CA ASN A 88 1.37 29.78 5.90
C ASN A 88 0.25 30.39 6.74
#